data_AF-A0A3D3X453-F1
#
_entry.id   AF-A0A3D3X453-F1
#
_cell.length_a   1.000
_cell.length_b   1.000
_cell.length_c   1.000
_cell.angle_alpha   90.00
_cell.angle_beta   90.00
_cell.angle_gamma   90.00
#
_symmetry.space_group_name_H-M   'P 1'
#
loop_
_entity.id
_entity.type
_entity.pdbx_description
1 polymer ?
#
loop_
_entity_poly.entity_id
_entity_poly.type
_entity_poly.pdbx_seq_one_letter_code
_entity_poly.pdbx_strand_id
1 'polypeptide(L)'
;KQIDTCAAEFPSETPYYYSTYAEENESLTTEHPKVLIIGSGPNRIGQGIEFDYCCVHAVMAAKETGYEAIMLNCNPETVSTDY
;
A
#
# COMPACT_ATOMS: atom_id res chain seq x y z
N LYS A 1 -7.72 -9.00 4.04
CA LYS A 1 -8.50 -9.42 2.85
C LYS A 1 -7.99 -8.64 1.64
N GLN A 2 -7.99 -9.27 0.47
CA GLN A 2 -7.55 -8.70 -0.80
C GLN A 2 -8.72 -8.02 -1.51
N ILE A 3 -8.42 -6.99 -2.28
CA ILE A 3 -9.37 -6.32 -3.16
C ILE A 3 -9.14 -6.89 -4.57
N ASP A 4 -10.13 -7.60 -5.09
CA ASP A 4 -10.06 -8.39 -6.33
C ASP A 4 -11.03 -7.92 -7.42
N THR A 5 -11.84 -6.89 -7.16
CA THR A 5 -12.92 -6.34 -8.01
C THR A 5 -14.10 -7.27 -8.32
N CYS A 6 -14.01 -8.56 -7.97
CA CYS A 6 -14.96 -9.61 -8.37
C CYS A 6 -15.45 -10.50 -7.21
N ALA A 7 -15.21 -10.09 -5.95
CA ALA A 7 -15.66 -10.79 -4.74
C ALA A 7 -15.24 -12.27 -4.72
N ALA A 8 -13.96 -12.52 -4.99
CA ALA A 8 -13.32 -13.83 -5.05
C ALA A 8 -13.86 -14.78 -6.14
N GLU A 9 -14.59 -14.29 -7.15
CA GLU A 9 -14.95 -15.09 -8.33
C GLU A 9 -13.68 -15.57 -9.07
N PHE A 10 -12.65 -14.71 -9.12
CA PHE A 10 -11.35 -14.99 -9.72
C PHE A 10 -10.21 -14.58 -8.77
N PRO A 11 -9.06 -15.27 -8.83
CA PRO A 11 -7.88 -14.86 -8.08
C PRO A 11 -7.33 -13.53 -8.63
N SER A 12 -6.99 -12.60 -7.73
CA SER A 12 -6.33 -11.35 -8.08
C SER A 12 -4.81 -11.48 -7.92
N GLU A 13 -4.05 -11.05 -8.93
CA GLU A 13 -2.59 -10.98 -8.86
C GLU A 13 -2.09 -9.70 -8.18
N THR A 14 -2.97 -8.72 -7.99
CA THR A 14 -2.62 -7.40 -7.43
C THR A 14 -2.64 -7.43 -5.90
N PRO A 15 -1.53 -7.12 -5.20
CA PRO A 15 -1.43 -7.16 -3.75
C PRO A 15 -2.05 -5.92 -3.08
N TYR A 16 -3.35 -5.69 -3.28
CA TYR A 16 -4.11 -4.59 -2.66
C TYR A 16 -4.99 -5.11 -1.53
N TYR A 17 -4.77 -4.62 -0.30
CA TYR A 17 -5.31 -5.24 0.91
C TYR A 17 -5.98 -4.26 1.89
N TYR A 18 -6.88 -4.80 2.71
CA TYR A 18 -7.45 -4.13 3.89
C TYR A 18 -7.56 -5.10 5.07
N SER A 19 -7.54 -4.55 6.29
CA SER A 19 -7.70 -5.30 7.53
C SER A 19 -9.17 -5.56 7.88
N THR A 20 -9.46 -6.72 8.46
CA THR A 20 -10.78 -7.07 9.01
C THR A 20 -10.61 -8.07 10.16
N TYR A 21 -11.65 -8.26 10.98
CA TYR A 21 -11.70 -9.25 12.06
C TYR A 21 -12.17 -10.65 11.60
N ALA A 22 -12.18 -10.91 10.30
CA ALA A 22 -12.47 -12.23 9.76
C ALA A 22 -11.35 -13.24 10.09
N GLU A 23 -11.66 -14.54 10.06
CA GLU A 23 -10.72 -15.60 10.44
C GLU A 23 -9.61 -15.83 9.40
N GLU A 24 -9.89 -15.57 8.13
CA GLU A 24 -8.97 -15.86 7.02
C GLU A 24 -8.07 -14.66 6.66
N ASN A 25 -6.79 -14.95 6.44
CA ASN A 25 -5.81 -13.99 5.94
C ASN A 25 -5.40 -14.32 4.50
N GLU A 26 -5.59 -13.35 3.60
CA GLU A 26 -5.23 -13.44 2.17
C GLU A 26 -3.94 -12.67 1.84
N SER A 27 -3.36 -11.98 2.82
CA SER A 27 -2.08 -11.30 2.63
C SER A 27 -0.95 -12.32 2.53
N LEU A 28 -0.24 -12.29 1.41
CA LEU A 28 0.93 -13.14 1.17
C LEU A 28 2.18 -12.49 1.77
N THR A 29 3.00 -13.30 2.44
CA THR A 29 4.30 -12.87 2.97
C THR A 29 5.42 -13.49 2.15
N THR A 30 6.37 -12.67 1.71
CA THR A 30 7.59 -13.14 1.05
C THR A 30 8.77 -13.24 2.04
N GLU A 31 9.90 -13.78 1.61
CA GLU A 31 11.17 -13.77 2.37
C GLU A 31 12.06 -12.56 2.04
N HIS A 32 11.64 -11.69 1.11
CA HIS A 32 12.43 -10.52 0.73
C HIS A 32 12.55 -9.52 1.88
N PRO A 33 13.67 -8.79 1.99
CA PRO A 33 13.79 -7.70 2.94
C PRO A 33 12.77 -6.61 2.59
N LYS A 34 12.00 -6.17 3.58
CA LYS A 34 10.86 -5.27 3.41
C LYS A 34 11.11 -3.90 4.03
N VAL A 35 10.54 -2.88 3.42
CA VAL A 35 10.44 -1.52 3.99
C VAL A 35 8.97 -1.13 4.04
N LEU A 36 8.48 -0.82 5.25
CA LEU A 36 7.14 -0.26 5.45
C LEU A 36 7.21 1.27 5.35
N ILE A 37 6.41 1.83 4.46
CA ILE A 37 6.27 3.27 4.24
C ILE A 37 4.86 3.66 4.69
N ILE A 38 4.79 4.57 5.66
CA ILE A 38 3.53 5.03 6.25
C ILE A 38 3.19 6.38 5.63
N GLY A 39 2.06 6.44 4.93
CA GLY A 39 1.55 7.65 4.32
C GLY A 39 1.05 8.67 5.34
N SER A 40 0.82 9.90 4.87
CA SER A 40 0.39 11.03 5.72
C SER A 40 -1.06 10.98 6.17
N GLY A 41 -1.89 10.10 5.59
CA GLY A 41 -3.33 10.12 5.78
C GLY A 41 -4.01 11.31 5.09
N PRO A 42 -5.24 11.68 5.50
CA PRO A 42 -6.02 12.73 4.84
C PRO A 42 -5.32 14.09 4.81
N ASN A 43 -5.42 14.77 3.67
CA ASN A 43 -4.86 16.10 3.49
C ASN A 43 -5.49 17.10 4.46
N ARG A 44 -4.66 17.95 5.08
CA ARG A 44 -5.08 19.06 5.95
C ARG A 44 -4.13 20.24 5.82
N ILE A 45 -4.52 21.40 6.34
CA ILE A 45 -3.63 22.58 6.35
C ILE A 45 -2.33 22.21 7.07
N GLY A 46 -1.19 22.37 6.37
CA GLY A 46 0.14 22.01 6.85
C GLY A 46 0.55 20.55 6.61
N GLN A 47 -0.32 19.73 6.03
CA GLN A 47 -0.04 18.36 5.56
C GLN A 47 -0.77 18.09 4.25
N GLY A 48 -0.19 18.53 3.14
CA GLY A 48 -0.73 18.35 1.79
C GLY A 48 -0.02 17.28 0.97
N ILE A 49 -0.16 17.42 -0.35
CA ILE A 49 0.37 16.51 -1.38
C ILE A 49 1.90 16.36 -1.33
N GLU A 50 2.61 17.31 -0.75
CA GLU A 50 4.05 17.25 -0.58
C GLU A 50 4.51 16.01 0.19
N PHE A 51 3.70 15.53 1.14
CA PHE A 51 4.01 14.31 1.90
C PHE A 51 3.71 13.05 1.11
N ASP A 52 2.69 13.08 0.25
CA ASP A 52 2.40 11.99 -0.68
C ASP A 52 3.55 11.81 -1.68
N TYR A 53 4.06 12.91 -2.22
CA TYR A 53 5.23 12.92 -3.10
C TYR A 53 6.46 12.26 -2.46
N CYS A 54 6.77 12.60 -1.21
CA CYS A 54 7.86 11.95 -0.47
C CYS A 54 7.65 10.43 -0.31
N CYS A 55 6.41 10.01 -0.05
CA CYS A 55 6.06 8.59 0.10
C CYS A 55 6.25 7.81 -1.21
N VAL A 56 5.81 8.37 -2.33
CA VAL A 56 5.99 7.78 -3.67
C VAL A 56 7.48 7.62 -4.00
N HIS A 57 8.30 8.63 -3.74
CA HIS A 57 9.74 8.56 -3.95
C HIS A 57 10.43 7.53 -3.04
N ALA A 58 9.97 7.38 -1.79
CA ALA A 58 10.47 6.34 -0.89
C ALA A 58 10.16 4.93 -1.41
N VAL A 59 8.97 4.71 -1.99
CA VAL A 59 8.59 3.43 -2.62
C VAL A 59 9.51 3.14 -3.80
N MET A 60 9.72 4.12 -4.68
CA MET A 60 10.59 3.99 -5.85
C MET A 60 12.02 3.64 -5.43
N ALA A 61 12.59 4.39 -4.48
CA ALA A 61 13.94 4.17 -3.99
C ALA A 61 14.12 2.80 -3.29
N ALA A 62 13.12 2.36 -2.51
CA ALA A 62 13.13 1.04 -1.89
C ALA A 62 13.13 -0.08 -2.95
N LYS A 63 12.28 0.04 -3.98
CA LYS A 63 12.24 -0.91 -5.11
C LYS A 63 13.58 -0.92 -5.87
N GLU A 64 14.14 0.25 -6.19
CA GLU A 64 15.43 0.38 -6.90
C GLU A 64 16.62 -0.21 -6.12
N THR A 65 16.54 -0.24 -4.80
CA THR A 65 17.58 -0.83 -3.92
C THR A 65 17.35 -2.31 -3.60
N GLY A 66 16.33 -2.94 -4.20
CA GLY A 66 16.04 -4.37 -4.07
C GLY A 66 15.22 -4.75 -2.84
N TYR A 67 14.61 -3.78 -2.16
CA TYR A 67 13.67 -4.03 -1.07
C TYR A 67 12.25 -4.16 -1.60
N GLU A 68 11.47 -5.00 -0.94
CA GLU A 68 10.02 -5.04 -1.12
C GLU A 68 9.39 -3.86 -0.35
N ALA A 69 8.82 -2.92 -1.09
CA ALA A 69 8.17 -1.75 -0.53
C ALA A 69 6.70 -2.06 -0.18
N ILE A 70 6.31 -1.82 1.07
CA ILE A 70 4.93 -1.93 1.54
C ILE A 70 4.43 -0.52 1.84
N MET A 71 3.38 -0.07 1.13
CA MET A 71 2.73 1.22 1.38
C MET A 71 1.50 1.04 2.27
N LEU A 72 1.40 1.86 3.31
CA LEU A 72 0.22 1.95 4.18
C LEU A 72 -0.30 3.38 4.16
N ASN A 73 -1.41 3.61 3.47
CA ASN A 73 -2.09 4.90 3.47
C ASN A 73 -3.61 4.72 3.39
N CYS A 74 -4.35 5.75 3.83
CA CYS A 74 -5.82 5.75 3.85
C CYS A 74 -6.42 6.99 3.17
N ASN A 75 -5.60 7.81 2.51
CA ASN A 75 -6.08 8.94 1.72
C ASN A 75 -6.46 8.47 0.31
N PRO A 76 -7.75 8.48 -0.09
CA PRO A 76 -8.14 8.02 -1.42
C PRO A 76 -7.74 8.97 -2.56
N GLU A 77 -7.28 10.18 -2.26
CA GLU A 77 -6.92 11.20 -3.25
C GLU A 77 -5.45 11.13 -3.70
N THR A 78 -4.67 10.20 -3.17
CA THR A 78 -3.22 10.18 -3.31
C THR A 78 -2.69 9.18 -4.34
N VAL A 79 -1.52 9.46 -4.92
CA VAL A 79 -0.82 8.53 -5.81
C VAL A 79 -0.16 7.40 -5.01
N SER A 80 0.20 7.63 -3.74
CA SER A 80 0.71 6.54 -2.89
C SER A 80 -0.29 5.39 -2.68
N THR A 81 -1.59 5.62 -2.90
CA THR A 81 -2.61 4.56 -2.81
C THR A 81 -2.88 3.85 -4.14
N ASP A 82 -2.13 4.15 -5.19
CA ASP A 82 -2.12 3.37 -6.43
C ASP A 82 -1.33 2.07 -6.23
N TYR A 83 -1.87 0.95 -6.73
CA TYR A 83 -1.40 -0.41 -6.43
C TYR A 83 -0.40 -0.97 -7.45
#